data_AF-A0A7S0R0K3-F1
#
_entry.id   AF-A0A7S0R0K3-F1
#
_cell.length_a   1.000
_cell.length_b   1.000
_cell.length_c   1.000
_cell.angle_alpha   90.00
_cell.angle_beta   90.00
_cell.angle_gamma   90.00
#
_symmetry.space_group_name_H-M   'P 1'
#
loop_
_entity.id
_entity.type
_entity.pdbx_description
1 polymer ?
#
loop_
_entity_poly.entity_id
_entity_poly.type
_entity_poly.pdbx_seq_one_letter_code
_entity_poly.pdbx_strand_id
1 'polypeptide(L)'
;GRCYNSAFRKQAVSAADSFCAPDCTAENHPVFSLAVGMATVNVTLEFGGGLELLMGNVKEHKVRIDEGPSHVGQSGVTIKRVISWIKGNLIRERPDMFVAGETVRPGILVLVNDTDWELCGGTAYEVQEGDQLTFISTLHGG
;
A
#
# COMPACT_ATOMS: atom_id res chain seq x y z
N GLY A 1 -53.47 33.34 -18.16
CA GLY A 1 -53.32 33.11 -16.71
C GLY A 1 -51.92 33.48 -16.27
N ARG A 2 -51.72 33.80 -14.98
CA ARG A 2 -50.46 34.35 -14.41
C ARG A 2 -49.30 33.34 -14.33
N CYS A 3 -48.06 33.84 -14.48
CA CYS A 3 -46.75 33.32 -13.98
C CYS A 3 -46.36 31.87 -14.39
N TYR A 4 -45.10 31.43 -14.54
CA TYR A 4 -43.72 31.94 -14.29
C TYR A 4 -42.76 31.07 -15.16
N ASN A 5 -41.47 31.33 -15.40
CA ASN A 5 -40.59 32.43 -14.99
C ASN A 5 -39.54 32.81 -16.07
N SER A 6 -38.92 33.96 -15.85
CA SER A 6 -37.66 34.55 -16.33
C SER A 6 -36.37 33.78 -15.94
N ALA A 7 -35.12 34.14 -16.33
CA ALA A 7 -34.44 34.85 -17.45
C ALA A 7 -32.91 34.70 -17.20
N PHE A 8 -31.95 34.78 -18.14
CA PHE A 8 -31.29 35.94 -18.80
C PHE A 8 -30.15 35.30 -19.65
N ARG A 9 -30.02 35.47 -20.98
CA ARG A 9 -29.53 36.61 -21.79
C ARG A 9 -27.98 36.84 -21.74
N LYS A 10 -27.38 36.98 -22.95
CA LYS A 10 -26.05 37.57 -23.31
C LYS A 10 -24.80 36.65 -23.21
N GLN A 11 -23.77 36.78 -24.06
CA GLN A 11 -23.58 37.48 -25.36
C GLN A 11 -22.26 37.01 -26.02
N ALA A 12 -22.12 37.15 -27.35
CA ALA A 12 -20.97 36.62 -28.12
C ALA A 12 -19.74 37.55 -28.16
N VAL A 13 -18.55 36.93 -28.27
CA VAL A 13 -17.27 37.45 -28.80
C VAL A 13 -16.55 36.19 -29.35
N SER A 14 -16.36 35.95 -30.65
CA SER A 14 -15.68 36.66 -31.74
C SER A 14 -14.14 36.51 -31.75
N ALA A 15 -13.63 36.18 -32.95
CA ALA A 15 -12.28 36.34 -33.49
C ALA A 15 -11.26 35.16 -33.47
N ALA A 16 -10.85 34.83 -34.70
CA ALA A 16 -9.50 34.51 -35.18
C ALA A 16 -9.10 33.03 -35.38
N ASP A 17 -9.42 32.51 -36.57
CA ASP A 17 -8.52 31.61 -37.32
C ASP A 17 -7.16 32.28 -37.57
N SER A 18 -6.06 31.51 -37.49
CA SER A 18 -4.89 31.69 -38.36
C SER A 18 -3.96 30.47 -38.32
N PHE A 19 -3.68 29.94 -39.51
CA PHE A 19 -2.66 28.92 -39.76
C PHE A 19 -1.25 29.47 -39.48
N CYS A 20 -0.42 28.70 -38.76
CA CYS A 20 1.00 28.50 -39.10
C CYS A 20 1.60 27.38 -38.25
N ALA A 21 2.03 26.29 -38.90
CA ALA A 21 3.17 25.52 -38.41
C ALA A 21 4.44 26.27 -38.85
N PRO A 22 5.52 26.26 -38.05
CA PRO A 22 6.54 25.25 -38.34
C PRO A 22 7.23 24.65 -37.11
N ASP A 23 7.86 23.50 -37.35
CA ASP A 23 9.12 23.01 -36.75
C ASP A 23 9.50 23.53 -35.35
N CYS A 24 9.17 22.74 -34.32
CA CYS A 24 9.83 22.83 -33.02
C CYS A 24 10.83 21.69 -32.88
N THR A 25 12.05 22.00 -33.30
CA THR A 25 13.33 21.41 -32.90
C THR A 25 13.32 20.66 -31.56
N ALA A 26 14.09 19.58 -31.51
CA ALA A 26 14.38 18.84 -30.29
C ALA A 26 14.99 19.72 -29.18
N GLU A 27 14.16 20.15 -28.23
CA GLU A 27 14.63 20.70 -26.97
C GLU A 27 14.74 19.57 -25.95
N ASN A 28 15.93 19.44 -25.35
CA ASN A 28 16.20 18.53 -24.25
C ASN A 28 15.31 18.89 -23.04
N HIS A 29 14.10 18.35 -22.99
CA HIS A 29 13.48 18.11 -21.70
C HIS A 29 14.41 17.16 -20.93
N PRO A 30 14.95 17.55 -19.76
CA PRO A 30 15.47 16.54 -18.86
C PRO A 30 14.27 15.64 -18.56
N VAL A 31 14.36 14.38 -19.00
CA VAL A 31 13.42 13.35 -18.54
C VAL A 31 13.50 13.43 -17.04
N PHE A 32 12.43 13.90 -16.39
CA PHE A 32 12.44 14.12 -14.95
C PHE A 32 12.44 12.73 -14.35
N SER A 33 13.64 12.18 -14.19
CA SER A 33 13.92 10.89 -13.61
C SER A 33 13.61 11.03 -12.13
N LEU A 34 12.31 11.01 -11.86
CA LEU A 34 11.76 10.83 -10.54
C LEU A 34 12.12 9.39 -10.17
N ALA A 35 13.38 9.22 -9.78
CA ALA A 35 13.75 8.26 -8.77
C ALA A 35 12.91 8.65 -7.54
N VAL A 36 11.67 8.17 -7.54
CA VAL A 36 10.87 8.02 -6.33
C VAL A 36 11.77 7.22 -5.43
N GLY A 37 12.38 7.90 -4.46
CA GLY A 37 13.18 7.26 -3.43
C GLY A 37 12.23 6.39 -2.64
N MET A 38 12.03 5.15 -3.10
CA MET A 38 11.25 4.18 -2.36
C MET A 38 12.08 3.88 -1.12
N ALA A 39 11.68 4.48 -0.01
CA ALA A 39 12.18 4.07 1.28
C ALA A 39 11.79 2.60 1.49
N THR A 40 12.76 1.83 1.96
CA THR A 40 12.64 0.39 2.16
C THR A 40 13.00 0.07 3.60
N VAL A 41 12.19 -0.74 4.26
CA VAL A 41 12.46 -1.21 5.61
C VAL A 41 12.89 -2.68 5.57
N ASN A 42 13.96 -3.04 6.29
CA ASN A 42 14.34 -4.42 6.54
C ASN A 42 13.61 -4.89 7.80
N VAL A 43 12.86 -5.99 7.70
CA VAL A 43 12.09 -6.56 8.83
C VAL A 43 12.27 -8.06 8.88
N THR A 44 12.14 -8.61 10.09
CA THR A 44 12.11 -10.07 10.30
C THR A 44 10.66 -10.50 10.52
N LEU A 45 10.15 -11.37 9.66
CA LEU A 45 8.81 -11.93 9.78
C LEU A 45 8.90 -13.36 10.31
N GLU A 46 8.25 -13.65 11.42
CA GLU A 46 8.17 -14.99 11.98
C GLU A 46 6.75 -15.56 11.87
N PHE A 47 6.63 -16.81 11.46
CA PHE A 47 5.35 -17.52 11.35
C PHE A 47 5.33 -18.77 12.24
N GLY A 48 4.26 -18.91 13.02
CA GLY A 48 4.03 -20.05 13.91
C GLY A 48 2.56 -20.48 13.97
N GLY A 49 2.31 -21.57 14.71
CA GLY A 49 0.96 -22.15 14.83
C GLY A 49 0.44 -22.80 13.55
N GLY A 50 1.34 -23.26 12.68
CA GLY A 50 1.04 -23.89 11.39
C GLY A 50 1.09 -22.94 10.19
N LEU A 51 1.25 -21.62 10.41
CA LEU A 51 1.35 -20.64 9.33
C LEU A 51 2.63 -20.78 8.52
N GLU A 52 3.70 -21.33 9.09
CA GLU A 52 4.96 -21.59 8.39
C GLU A 52 4.79 -22.53 7.19
N LEU A 53 3.77 -23.41 7.21
CA LEU A 53 3.44 -24.32 6.11
C LEU A 53 3.03 -23.56 4.84
N LEU A 54 2.22 -22.49 5.00
CA LEU A 54 1.76 -21.63 3.90
C LEU A 54 2.93 -20.92 3.19
N MET A 55 4.06 -20.76 3.90
CA MET A 55 5.29 -20.15 3.40
C MET A 55 6.31 -21.21 2.93
N GLY A 56 5.91 -22.48 2.84
CA GLY A 56 6.76 -23.61 2.46
C GLY A 56 7.68 -24.11 3.57
N ASN A 57 7.15 -24.23 4.79
CA ASN A 57 7.80 -24.77 5.98
C ASN A 57 9.05 -23.99 6.44
N VAL A 58 9.02 -22.66 6.29
CA VAL A 58 10.05 -21.72 6.77
C VAL A 58 9.40 -20.78 7.77
N LYS A 59 9.94 -20.73 8.99
CA LYS A 59 9.41 -19.91 10.10
C LYS A 59 9.86 -18.46 10.00
N GLU A 60 11.16 -18.20 9.89
CA GLU A 60 11.75 -16.87 9.86
C GLU A 60 12.05 -16.41 8.42
N HIS A 61 11.61 -15.21 8.05
CA HIS A 61 11.88 -14.58 6.76
C HIS A 61 12.40 -13.15 6.98
N LYS A 62 13.68 -12.93 6.69
CA LYS A 62 14.27 -11.58 6.66
C LYS A 62 14.00 -10.95 5.30
N VAL A 63 13.16 -9.91 5.26
CA VAL A 63 12.64 -9.32 4.02
C VAL A 63 12.85 -7.81 3.97
N ARG A 64 12.86 -7.27 2.76
CA ARG A 64 12.82 -5.83 2.48
C ARG A 64 11.45 -5.48 1.95
N ILE A 65 10.81 -4.50 2.57
CA ILE A 65 9.47 -4.05 2.19
C ILE A 65 9.58 -2.60 1.74
N ASP A 66 9.20 -2.35 0.49
CA ASP A 66 9.15 -1.01 -0.08
C ASP A 66 7.87 -0.29 0.38
N GLU A 67 8.03 0.96 0.82
CA GLU A 67 6.91 1.89 1.03
C GLU A 67 6.03 1.99 -0.22
N GLY A 68 6.65 1.88 -1.39
CA GLY A 68 5.99 1.93 -2.70
C GLY A 68 5.67 3.35 -3.13
N PRO A 69 4.84 3.52 -4.17
CA PRO A 69 4.41 4.84 -4.62
C PRO A 69 3.32 5.40 -3.69
N SER A 70 3.72 5.87 -2.51
CA SER A 70 2.82 6.55 -1.59
C SER A 70 2.31 7.87 -2.19
N HIS A 71 1.02 8.15 -1.98
CA HIS A 71 0.47 9.46 -2.29
C HIS A 71 1.10 10.53 -1.36
N VAL A 72 1.26 11.75 -1.88
CA VAL A 72 1.86 12.88 -1.16
C VAL A 72 1.21 13.07 0.21
N GLY A 73 1.96 12.76 1.28
CA GLY A 73 1.50 12.85 2.67
C GLY A 73 1.45 11.54 3.45
N GLN A 74 1.73 10.38 2.84
CA GLN A 74 1.96 9.12 3.57
C GLN A 74 3.41 8.67 3.41
N SER A 75 4.17 8.69 4.49
CA SER A 75 5.55 8.18 4.60
C SER A 75 5.57 7.06 5.63
N GLY A 76 6.28 5.96 5.35
CA GLY A 76 6.40 4.82 6.25
C GLY A 76 5.62 3.56 5.84
N VAL A 77 6.17 2.39 6.23
CA VAL A 77 5.54 1.09 6.02
C VAL A 77 4.66 0.74 7.22
N THR A 78 3.34 0.63 7.04
CA THR A 78 2.44 0.18 8.12
C THR A 78 2.29 -1.34 8.18
N ILE A 79 1.86 -1.90 9.32
CA ILE A 79 1.53 -3.35 9.41
C ILE A 79 0.50 -3.76 8.35
N LYS A 80 -0.50 -2.92 8.02
CA LYS A 80 -1.43 -3.16 6.91
C LYS A 80 -0.70 -3.36 5.56
N ARG A 81 0.33 -2.56 5.30
CA ARG A 81 1.21 -2.70 4.11
C ARG A 81 2.02 -4.00 4.18
N VAL A 82 2.55 -4.37 5.34
CA VAL A 82 3.26 -5.65 5.54
C VAL A 82 2.35 -6.86 5.27
N ILE A 83 1.14 -6.90 5.83
CA ILE A 83 0.17 -7.99 5.59
C ILE A 83 -0.15 -8.13 4.09
N SER A 84 -0.34 -6.98 3.41
CA SER A 84 -0.58 -6.93 1.97
C SER A 84 0.64 -7.44 1.17
N TRP A 85 1.86 -7.13 1.62
CA TRP A 85 3.10 -7.59 1.01
C TRP A 85 3.32 -9.10 1.22
N ILE A 86 3.09 -9.63 2.43
CA ILE A 86 3.13 -11.07 2.74
C ILE A 86 2.21 -11.84 1.80
N LYS A 87 0.96 -11.36 1.63
CA LYS A 87 -0.04 -11.97 0.74
C LYS A 87 0.43 -12.10 -0.72
N GLY A 88 1.19 -11.13 -1.21
CA GLY A 88 1.67 -11.09 -2.59
C GLY A 88 3.01 -11.78 -2.84
N ASN A 89 3.87 -11.91 -1.83
CA ASN A 89 5.27 -12.30 -2.00
C ASN A 89 5.69 -13.58 -1.25
N LEU A 90 5.06 -13.89 -0.12
CA LEU A 90 5.48 -15.00 0.77
C LEU A 90 4.55 -16.21 0.71
N ILE A 91 3.23 -16.00 0.62
CA ILE A 91 2.27 -17.09 0.65
C ILE A 91 2.36 -17.91 -0.65
N ARG A 92 2.63 -19.21 -0.51
CA ARG A 92 2.67 -20.19 -1.60
C ARG A 92 1.36 -20.97 -1.73
N GLU A 93 0.64 -21.13 -0.63
CA GLU A 93 -0.64 -21.84 -0.58
C GLU A 93 -1.84 -20.86 -0.56
N ARG A 94 -2.93 -21.19 0.14
CA ARG A 94 -4.18 -20.39 0.12
C ARG A 94 -4.02 -19.08 0.93
N PRO A 95 -4.01 -17.89 0.30
CA PRO A 95 -3.80 -16.63 1.01
C PRO A 95 -4.94 -16.27 1.96
N ASP A 96 -6.15 -16.77 1.70
CA ASP A 96 -7.34 -16.53 2.53
C ASP A 96 -7.31 -17.26 3.88
N MET A 97 -6.33 -18.16 4.09
CA MET A 97 -6.08 -18.75 5.41
C MET A 97 -5.33 -17.78 6.35
N PHE A 98 -4.59 -16.81 5.79
CA PHE A 98 -3.81 -15.82 6.54
C PHE A 98 -4.49 -14.43 6.57
N VAL A 99 -5.06 -13.97 5.45
CA VAL A 99 -5.65 -12.62 5.33
C VAL A 99 -7.18 -12.68 5.26
N ALA A 100 -7.84 -11.82 6.03
CA ALA A 100 -9.27 -11.53 5.93
C ALA A 100 -9.48 -10.04 5.57
N GLY A 101 -9.84 -9.78 4.31
CA GLY A 101 -10.00 -8.42 3.80
C GLY A 101 -8.68 -7.65 3.78
N GLU A 102 -8.53 -6.67 4.67
CA GLU A 102 -7.36 -5.80 4.79
C GLU A 102 -6.46 -6.12 6.00
N THR A 103 -6.78 -7.15 6.78
CA THR A 103 -6.10 -7.51 8.03
C THR A 103 -5.89 -9.02 8.13
N VAL A 104 -5.20 -9.51 9.17
CA VAL A 104 -5.06 -10.95 9.42
C VAL A 104 -6.41 -11.60 9.75
N ARG A 105 -6.53 -12.90 9.46
CA ARG A 105 -7.73 -13.67 9.79
C ARG A 105 -7.91 -13.79 11.32
N PRO A 106 -9.14 -13.67 11.87
CA PRO A 106 -9.39 -13.91 13.29
C PRO A 106 -8.86 -15.27 13.76
N GLY A 107 -8.22 -15.30 14.91
CA GLY A 107 -7.44 -16.47 15.37
C GLY A 107 -5.99 -16.50 14.90
N ILE A 108 -5.46 -15.38 14.41
CA ILE A 108 -4.03 -15.11 14.25
C ILE A 108 -3.68 -13.95 15.19
N LEU A 109 -2.73 -14.18 16.08
CA LEU A 109 -2.11 -13.14 16.90
C LEU A 109 -0.94 -12.52 16.13
N VAL A 110 -0.75 -11.20 16.31
CA VAL A 110 0.37 -10.46 15.72
C VAL A 110 1.12 -9.76 16.84
N LEU A 111 2.44 -9.98 16.89
CA LEU A 111 3.33 -9.35 17.84
C LEU A 111 4.32 -8.45 17.09
N VAL A 112 4.65 -7.31 17.68
CA VAL A 112 5.71 -6.39 17.26
C VAL A 112 6.78 -6.42 18.35
N ASN A 113 7.98 -6.95 18.05
CA ASN A 113 9.06 -7.10 19.02
C ASN A 113 8.56 -7.70 20.36
N ASP A 114 7.96 -8.89 20.28
CA ASP A 114 7.30 -9.63 21.37
C ASP A 114 6.14 -8.93 22.10
N THR A 115 5.73 -7.74 21.65
CA THR A 115 4.62 -6.95 22.23
C THR A 115 3.34 -7.12 21.40
N ASP A 116 2.18 -7.21 22.05
CA ASP A 116 0.89 -7.29 21.36
C ASP A 116 0.65 -6.06 20.48
N TRP A 117 0.40 -6.30 19.18
CA TRP A 117 0.21 -5.22 18.20
C TRP A 117 -0.94 -4.27 18.55
N GLU A 118 -1.98 -4.69 19.28
CA GLU A 118 -3.10 -3.82 19.65
C GLU A 118 -2.64 -2.67 20.57
N LEU A 119 -1.59 -2.91 21.38
CA LEU A 119 -0.95 -1.90 22.22
C LEU A 119 -0.03 -0.95 21.41
N CYS A 120 0.46 -1.41 20.25
CA CYS A 120 1.32 -0.64 19.34
C CYS A 120 0.54 0.19 18.31
N GLY A 121 -0.79 0.05 18.22
CA GLY A 121 -1.63 0.71 17.21
C GLY A 121 -2.11 -0.21 16.06
N GLY A 122 -1.89 -1.51 16.18
CA GLY A 122 -2.42 -2.54 15.31
C GLY A 122 -2.03 -2.36 13.84
N THR A 123 -3.00 -2.40 12.94
CA THR A 123 -2.78 -2.26 11.49
C THR A 123 -2.17 -0.92 11.07
N ALA A 124 -2.26 0.11 11.92
CA ALA A 124 -1.74 1.45 11.68
C ALA A 124 -0.33 1.70 12.26
N TYR A 125 0.26 0.74 12.98
CA TYR A 125 1.64 0.86 13.45
C TYR A 125 2.61 1.00 12.26
N GLU A 126 3.47 2.03 12.32
CA GLU A 126 4.57 2.25 11.38
C GLU A 126 5.78 1.41 11.79
N VAL A 127 6.12 0.46 10.94
CA VAL A 127 7.16 -0.56 11.14
C VAL A 127 8.54 0.06 10.89
N GLN A 128 9.47 -0.23 11.79
CA GLN A 128 10.80 0.36 11.84
C GLN A 128 11.88 -0.61 11.33
N GLU A 129 13.05 -0.05 10.98
CA GLU A 129 14.20 -0.80 10.50
C GLU A 129 14.70 -1.77 11.58
N GLY A 130 14.65 -3.07 11.28
CA GLY A 130 15.06 -4.15 12.18
C GLY A 130 13.93 -4.77 13.00
N ASP A 131 12.68 -4.29 12.88
CA ASP A 131 11.55 -4.86 13.63
C ASP A 131 11.33 -6.35 13.36
N GLN A 132 10.93 -7.06 14.41
CA GLN A 132 10.42 -8.43 14.34
C GLN A 132 8.89 -8.42 14.42
N LEU A 133 8.23 -8.98 13.40
CA LEU A 133 6.78 -9.16 13.35
C LEU A 133 6.45 -10.66 13.37
N THR A 134 5.84 -11.10 14.47
CA THR A 134 5.56 -12.52 14.71
C THR A 134 4.06 -12.80 14.56
N PHE A 135 3.71 -13.75 13.69
CA PHE A 135 2.34 -14.16 13.38
C PHE A 135 2.07 -15.57 13.89
N ILE A 136 1.18 -15.71 14.87
CA ILE A 136 0.89 -16.99 15.52
C ILE A 136 -0.57 -17.36 15.29
N SER A 137 -0.82 -18.44 14.55
CA SER A 137 -2.16 -19.03 14.45
C SER A 137 -2.52 -19.75 15.74
N THR A 138 -3.61 -19.32 16.39
CA THR A 138 -4.21 -20.00 17.55
C THR A 138 -5.38 -20.91 17.16
N LEU A 139 -5.85 -20.84 15.91
CA LEU A 139 -7.06 -21.53 15.45
C LEU A 139 -6.81 -22.82 14.62
N HIS A 140 -5.59 -23.06 14.15
CA HIS A 140 -5.28 -24.21 13.26
C HIS A 140 -4.73 -25.45 14.00
N GLY A 141 -4.82 -25.49 15.33
CA GLY A 141 -4.61 -26.72 16.11
C GLY A 141 -5.91 -27.52 16.22
N GLY A 142 -5.97 -28.66 15.51
CA GLY A 142 -6.93 -29.73 15.78
C GLY A 142 -6.39 -30.71 16.81
#